data_AF-A0A1E3B7H1-F1
#
_entry.id   AF-A0A1E3B7H1-F1
#
_cell.length_a   1.000
_cell.length_b   1.000
_cell.length_c   1.000
_cell.angle_alpha   90.00
_cell.angle_beta   90.00
_cell.angle_gamma   90.00
#
_symmetry.space_group_name_H-M   'P 1'
#
loop_
_entity.id
_entity.type
_entity.pdbx_description
1 polymer ?
#
loop_
_entity_poly.entity_id
_entity_poly.type
_entity_poly.pdbx_seq_one_letter_code
_entity_poly.pdbx_strand_id
1 'polypeptide(L)'
;MSGTLPERFDDLPDKRRFWPAPPGSQDEGLGMLRILTPDVVADAARTQIQTGERVCLNWGLEELNPPGFGRKRFEHRIKWVAPDNAFDDEYHFNPQQSSQWDGLRHHNAPGPDGQTKVFYGGTTPEEIQDTSNSRIGIGHWAKKGIAGRGVLIDYLSWAEKKGITVNALEQHTVSLDDALTIARECNINFQKGDIFFLRVGLTKTWEKMNDDEKMTYSLQRTPKHAGLEQSERVLRFMWDNHFAAVASDAISFEVFPPLQPEFDLHHHLLAGWGLPIGEMFDLEELAGICKTLGRWTFFVSSSPLNCANGVSSPPNCMAIF
;
A
#
# COMPACT_ATOMS: atom_id res chain seq x y z
N MET A 1 -8.10 21.57 15.63
CA MET A 1 -8.74 20.31 16.04
C MET A 1 -9.20 19.64 14.78
N SER A 2 -8.69 18.45 14.45
CA SER A 2 -9.18 17.66 13.32
C SER A 2 -10.64 17.26 13.57
N GLY A 3 -11.49 17.25 12.53
CA GLY A 3 -12.85 16.73 12.65
C GLY A 3 -12.87 15.30 13.22
N THR A 4 -13.88 14.97 14.02
CA THR A 4 -14.11 13.62 14.55
C THR A 4 -14.22 12.63 13.38
N LEU A 5 -13.49 11.51 13.44
CA LEU A 5 -13.56 10.45 12.42
C LEU A 5 -14.94 9.75 12.51
N PRO A 6 -15.78 9.80 11.45
CA PRO A 6 -17.06 9.09 11.42
C PRO A 6 -16.90 7.59 11.67
N GLU A 7 -17.73 7.04 12.57
CA GLU A 7 -17.62 5.64 13.00
C GLU A 7 -17.91 4.66 11.86
N ARG A 8 -18.94 4.92 11.07
CA ARG A 8 -19.35 4.08 9.95
C ARG A 8 -19.26 4.81 8.63
N PHE A 9 -19.16 4.05 7.55
CA PHE A 9 -19.21 4.56 6.19
C PHE A 9 -20.49 5.36 5.95
N ASP A 10 -21.61 4.93 6.52
CA ASP A 10 -22.89 5.64 6.42
C ASP A 10 -22.92 6.99 7.15
N ASP A 11 -21.99 7.23 8.08
CA ASP A 11 -21.87 8.49 8.81
C ASP A 11 -21.00 9.53 8.07
N LEU A 12 -20.31 9.11 6.99
CA LEU A 12 -19.54 10.04 6.15
C LEU A 12 -20.46 11.11 5.52
N PRO A 13 -20.14 12.41 5.65
CA PRO A 13 -20.91 13.48 5.01
C PRO A 13 -20.79 13.44 3.47
N ASP A 14 -19.63 13.00 2.97
CA ASP A 14 -19.39 12.68 1.56
C ASP A 14 -18.71 11.31 1.49
N LYS A 15 -19.35 10.33 0.85
CA LYS A 15 -18.82 8.95 0.76
C LYS A 15 -17.50 8.89 0.01
N ARG A 16 -17.25 9.84 -0.89
CA ARG A 16 -16.04 9.88 -1.71
C ARG A 16 -14.87 10.56 -1.00
N ARG A 17 -15.13 11.40 0.00
CA ARG A 17 -14.12 12.34 0.52
C ARG A 17 -14.28 12.62 2.02
N PHE A 18 -13.17 12.59 2.72
CA PHE A 18 -13.08 12.99 4.12
C PHE A 18 -11.76 13.71 4.38
N TRP A 19 -11.81 15.05 4.43
CA TRP A 19 -10.64 15.92 4.63
C TRP A 19 -10.80 16.71 5.94
N PRO A 20 -10.53 16.08 7.10
CA PRO A 20 -10.87 16.65 8.41
C PRO A 20 -9.88 17.69 8.92
N ALA A 21 -8.75 17.86 8.25
CA ALA A 21 -7.62 18.65 8.72
C ALA A 21 -7.42 19.90 7.84
N PRO A 22 -6.99 21.04 8.42
CA PRO A 22 -6.72 22.24 7.64
C PRO A 22 -5.59 22.05 6.61
N PRO A 23 -5.65 22.73 5.46
CA PRO A 23 -4.55 22.78 4.49
C PRO A 23 -3.20 23.11 5.11
N GLY A 24 -2.17 22.34 4.76
CA GLY A 24 -0.78 22.50 5.21
C GLY A 24 -0.49 21.99 6.64
N SER A 25 -1.49 21.48 7.34
CA SER A 25 -1.30 20.94 8.70
C SER A 25 -0.58 19.59 8.69
N GLN A 26 0.00 19.22 9.84
CA GLN A 26 0.61 17.89 10.01
C GLN A 26 -0.42 16.77 9.80
N ASP A 27 -1.63 16.93 10.34
CA ASP A 27 -2.70 15.93 10.25
C ASP A 27 -3.22 15.76 8.81
N GLU A 28 -3.23 16.84 8.01
CA GLU A 28 -3.52 16.71 6.58
C GLU A 28 -2.44 15.86 5.91
N GLY A 29 -1.16 16.16 6.14
CA GLY A 29 -0.07 15.39 5.56
C GLY A 29 -0.02 13.91 5.98
N LEU A 30 -0.60 13.55 7.13
CA LEU A 30 -0.68 12.16 7.59
C LEU A 30 -1.85 11.38 7.01
N GLY A 31 -2.92 12.04 6.54
CA GLY A 31 -4.14 11.33 6.14
C GLY A 31 -4.65 10.43 7.27
N MET A 32 -4.98 9.17 6.96
CA MET A 32 -5.44 8.18 7.94
C MET A 32 -4.34 7.71 8.90
N LEU A 33 -3.06 7.89 8.60
CA LEU A 33 -1.97 7.52 9.53
C LEU A 33 -2.06 8.26 10.86
N ARG A 34 -2.79 9.39 10.94
CA ARG A 34 -3.05 10.12 12.19
C ARG A 34 -3.76 9.26 13.26
N ILE A 35 -4.42 8.17 12.88
CA ILE A 35 -5.08 7.26 13.83
C ILE A 35 -4.10 6.33 14.56
N LEU A 36 -2.86 6.22 14.07
CA LEU A 36 -1.75 5.53 14.75
C LEU A 36 -1.21 6.41 15.88
N THR A 37 -2.04 6.60 16.91
CA THR A 37 -1.67 7.35 18.12
C THR A 37 -0.63 6.58 18.93
N PRO A 38 0.10 7.25 19.85
CA PRO A 38 1.06 6.56 20.72
C PRO A 38 0.48 5.33 21.44
N ASP A 39 -0.78 5.41 21.89
CA ASP A 39 -1.44 4.29 22.57
C ASP A 39 -1.73 3.11 21.63
N VAL A 40 -2.16 3.38 20.39
CA VAL A 40 -2.39 2.36 19.36
C VAL A 40 -1.07 1.66 19.00
N VAL A 41 0.00 2.43 18.79
CA VAL A 41 1.32 1.87 18.46
C VAL A 41 1.90 1.08 19.64
N ALA A 42 1.77 1.58 20.86
CA ALA A 42 2.23 0.90 22.06
C ALA A 42 1.46 -0.40 22.33
N ASP A 43 0.14 -0.42 22.11
CA ASP A 43 -0.66 -1.64 22.19
C ASP A 43 -0.25 -2.66 21.12
N ALA A 44 -0.08 -2.24 19.87
CA ALA A 44 0.41 -3.11 18.81
C ALA A 44 1.78 -3.70 19.17
N ALA A 45 2.74 -2.89 19.64
CA ALA A 45 4.05 -3.39 20.03
C ALA A 45 3.96 -4.40 21.18
N ARG A 46 3.18 -4.07 22.23
CA ARG A 46 3.00 -4.92 23.42
C ARG A 46 2.33 -6.25 23.10
N THR A 47 1.36 -6.26 22.20
CA THR A 47 0.53 -7.44 21.91
C THR A 47 1.06 -8.29 20.77
N GLN A 48 1.82 -7.69 19.85
CA GLN A 48 2.26 -8.39 18.64
C GLN A 48 3.74 -8.77 18.62
N ILE A 49 4.61 -8.23 19.47
CA ILE A 49 6.02 -8.65 19.56
C ILE A 49 6.18 -9.62 20.73
N GLN A 50 6.03 -10.91 20.46
CA GLN A 50 6.02 -12.00 21.44
C GLN A 50 7.14 -13.01 21.22
N THR A 51 7.55 -13.26 19.97
CA THR A 51 8.54 -14.29 19.62
C THR A 51 9.86 -13.70 19.15
N GLY A 52 9.85 -12.48 18.59
CA GLY A 52 11.01 -11.84 17.98
C GLY A 52 11.33 -12.30 16.55
N GLU A 53 10.53 -13.23 16.01
CA GLU A 53 10.56 -13.60 14.59
C GLU A 53 10.26 -12.35 13.75
N ARG A 54 11.01 -12.15 12.68
CA ARG A 54 10.89 -10.94 11.87
C ARG A 54 11.22 -11.21 10.41
N VAL A 55 10.55 -10.47 9.54
CA VAL A 55 10.70 -10.59 8.08
C VAL A 55 10.57 -9.21 7.44
N CYS A 56 11.47 -8.90 6.52
CA CYS A 56 11.37 -7.70 5.68
C CYS A 56 10.34 -7.95 4.58
N LEU A 57 9.47 -6.97 4.33
CA LEU A 57 8.38 -7.09 3.35
C LEU A 57 8.69 -6.37 2.03
N ASN A 58 9.96 -6.02 1.81
CA ASN A 58 10.41 -5.37 0.60
C ASN A 58 10.82 -6.45 -0.40
N TRP A 59 10.22 -6.42 -1.58
CA TRP A 59 10.71 -7.13 -2.74
C TRP A 59 12.02 -6.48 -3.23
N GLY A 60 12.72 -7.15 -4.15
CA GLY A 60 13.98 -6.64 -4.68
C GLY A 60 13.80 -5.31 -5.41
N LEU A 61 14.73 -4.36 -5.23
CA LEU A 61 14.69 -3.07 -5.95
C LEU A 61 14.83 -3.21 -7.47
N GLU A 62 15.41 -4.33 -7.91
CA GLU A 62 15.60 -4.72 -9.31
C GLU A 62 14.44 -5.55 -9.89
N GLU A 63 13.45 -5.89 -9.06
CA GLU A 63 12.29 -6.69 -9.47
C GLU A 63 11.29 -5.86 -10.28
N LEU A 64 10.31 -6.56 -10.86
CA LEU A 64 9.45 -6.02 -11.92
C LEU A 64 10.27 -5.37 -13.05
N ASN A 65 11.25 -6.12 -13.56
CA ASN A 65 12.13 -5.67 -14.63
C ASN A 65 11.94 -6.49 -15.92
N PRO A 66 11.62 -5.86 -17.08
CA PRO A 66 11.43 -4.43 -17.27
C PRO A 66 10.15 -3.90 -16.59
N PRO A 67 10.15 -2.65 -16.08
CA PRO A 67 8.99 -2.11 -15.39
C PRO A 67 7.87 -1.75 -16.37
N GLY A 68 6.63 -1.92 -15.92
CA GLY A 68 5.44 -1.49 -16.66
C GLY A 68 5.25 0.04 -16.67
N PHE A 69 4.20 0.50 -17.33
CA PHE A 69 3.73 1.90 -17.32
C PHE A 69 4.76 2.94 -17.81
N GLY A 70 5.77 2.51 -18.58
CA GLY A 70 6.84 3.41 -19.04
C GLY A 70 7.70 3.96 -17.90
N ARG A 71 7.67 3.34 -16.71
CA ARG A 71 8.54 3.72 -15.59
C ARG A 71 10.01 3.50 -15.98
N LYS A 72 10.89 4.34 -15.43
CA LYS A 72 12.33 4.19 -15.65
C LYS A 72 12.80 2.89 -14.98
N ARG A 73 13.73 2.17 -15.62
CA ARG A 73 14.39 0.99 -15.05
C ARG A 73 15.30 1.39 -13.89
N PHE A 74 15.44 0.50 -12.90
CA PHE A 74 16.45 0.61 -11.85
C PHE A 74 17.86 0.74 -12.43
N GLU A 75 18.63 1.70 -11.93
CA GLU A 75 20.05 1.84 -12.20
C GLU A 75 20.80 1.95 -10.86
N HIS A 76 21.81 1.11 -10.67
CA HIS A 76 22.69 1.14 -9.51
C HIS A 76 24.16 1.17 -9.97
N ARG A 77 24.93 2.07 -9.39
CA ARG A 77 26.34 2.26 -9.72
C ARG A 77 27.17 2.29 -8.44
N ILE A 78 28.13 1.39 -8.34
CA ILE A 78 29.16 1.41 -7.29
C ILE A 78 30.40 2.12 -7.84
N LYS A 79 30.97 3.06 -7.08
CA LYS A 79 32.17 3.81 -7.47
C LYS A 79 33.18 3.88 -6.33
N TRP A 80 34.46 3.83 -6.67
CA TRP A 80 35.52 4.19 -5.73
C TRP A 80 35.38 5.67 -5.37
N VAL A 81 35.41 5.99 -4.08
CA VAL A 81 35.62 7.37 -3.60
C VAL A 81 37.05 7.60 -3.15
N ALA A 82 37.71 6.53 -2.68
CA ALA A 82 39.13 6.46 -2.44
C ALA A 82 39.63 5.07 -2.86
N PRO A 83 40.38 4.94 -3.97
CA PRO A 83 40.90 3.66 -4.43
C PRO A 83 41.58 2.87 -3.31
N ASP A 84 41.32 1.56 -3.25
CA ASP A 84 41.78 0.62 -2.22
C ASP A 84 41.28 0.88 -0.79
N ASN A 85 40.42 1.87 -0.58
CA ASN A 85 39.95 2.26 0.77
C ASN A 85 38.42 2.24 0.91
N ALA A 86 37.67 2.82 -0.05
CA ALA A 86 36.23 3.03 0.12
C ALA A 86 35.44 3.14 -1.19
N PHE A 87 34.22 2.59 -1.17
CA PHE A 87 33.21 2.70 -2.21
C PHE A 87 31.97 3.46 -1.73
N ASP A 88 31.36 4.22 -2.63
CA ASP A 88 29.99 4.73 -2.50
C ASP A 88 29.11 4.12 -3.60
N ASP A 89 27.80 4.14 -3.41
CA ASP A 89 26.81 3.82 -4.42
C ASP A 89 25.97 5.03 -4.86
N GLU A 90 25.41 4.92 -6.07
CA GLU A 90 24.42 5.83 -6.62
C GLU A 90 23.21 5.01 -7.08
N TYR A 91 22.03 5.39 -6.61
CA TYR A 91 20.75 4.78 -7.01
C TYR A 91 19.96 5.77 -7.85
N HIS A 92 19.48 5.32 -9.01
CA HIS A 92 18.54 6.07 -9.83
C HIS A 92 17.36 5.16 -10.19
N PHE A 93 16.21 5.44 -9.60
CA PHE A 93 15.05 4.58 -9.72
C PHE A 93 13.75 5.36 -9.59
N ASN A 94 12.68 4.76 -10.10
CA ASN A 94 11.33 5.20 -9.82
C ASN A 94 10.84 4.45 -8.57
N PRO A 95 10.49 5.11 -7.45
CA PRO A 95 10.04 4.42 -6.24
C PRO A 95 8.81 3.54 -6.43
N GLN A 96 8.04 3.77 -7.50
CA GLN A 96 6.89 2.96 -7.87
C GLN A 96 7.22 1.73 -8.72
N GLN A 97 8.49 1.39 -8.95
CA GLN A 97 8.86 0.24 -9.80
C GLN A 97 8.95 -1.10 -9.06
N SER A 98 8.92 -1.10 -7.73
CA SER A 98 8.96 -2.31 -6.87
C SER A 98 8.08 -2.07 -5.64
N SER A 99 8.30 -2.76 -4.52
CA SER A 99 7.56 -2.52 -3.28
C SER A 99 7.53 -1.02 -2.96
N GLN A 100 6.35 -0.49 -2.68
CA GLN A 100 6.15 0.95 -2.51
C GLN A 100 5.01 1.28 -1.57
N TRP A 101 5.07 2.47 -0.99
CA TRP A 101 3.90 3.20 -0.52
C TRP A 101 3.56 4.31 -1.50
N ASP A 102 2.32 4.35 -1.97
CA ASP A 102 1.76 5.49 -2.67
C ASP A 102 1.33 6.58 -1.71
N GLY A 103 1.94 7.74 -1.90
CA GLY A 103 1.63 8.96 -1.17
C GLY A 103 0.35 9.63 -1.65
N LEU A 104 -0.13 10.58 -0.87
CA LEU A 104 -1.38 11.31 -1.15
C LEU A 104 -1.32 12.20 -2.41
N ARG A 105 -0.12 12.37 -2.98
CA ARG A 105 0.15 13.06 -4.25
C ARG A 105 0.08 12.14 -5.47
N HIS A 106 -0.03 10.83 -5.28
CA HIS A 106 0.14 9.85 -6.36
C HIS A 106 -1.03 9.85 -7.35
N HIS A 107 -2.26 9.79 -6.82
CA HIS A 107 -3.46 9.66 -7.62
C HIS A 107 -4.50 10.72 -7.27
N ASN A 108 -5.20 11.25 -8.28
CA ASN A 108 -6.24 12.25 -8.12
C ASN A 108 -7.62 11.60 -7.98
N ALA A 109 -8.64 12.40 -7.69
CA ALA A 109 -10.05 12.05 -7.81
C ALA A 109 -10.84 13.28 -8.32
N PRO A 110 -12.10 13.10 -8.74
CA PRO A 110 -12.98 14.24 -9.01
C PRO A 110 -13.06 15.18 -7.80
N GLY A 111 -12.98 16.49 -8.05
CA GLY A 111 -13.07 17.54 -7.05
C GLY A 111 -14.50 17.72 -6.51
N PRO A 112 -14.68 18.58 -5.49
CA PRO A 112 -15.99 18.86 -4.91
C PRO A 112 -17.02 19.40 -5.92
N ASP A 113 -16.54 20.10 -6.96
CA ASP A 113 -17.37 20.62 -8.06
C ASP A 113 -17.76 19.54 -9.10
N GLY A 114 -17.16 18.34 -9.02
CA GLY A 114 -17.34 17.25 -9.97
C GLY A 114 -16.72 17.47 -11.36
N GLN A 115 -16.05 18.59 -11.59
CA GLN A 115 -15.47 18.97 -12.89
C GLN A 115 -13.94 19.00 -12.87
N THR A 116 -13.35 19.43 -11.74
CA THR A 116 -11.91 19.46 -11.56
C THR A 116 -11.39 18.12 -11.06
N LYS A 117 -10.09 17.88 -11.22
CA LYS A 117 -9.39 16.77 -10.59
C LYS A 117 -8.47 17.34 -9.53
N VAL A 118 -8.56 16.78 -8.33
CA VAL A 118 -7.75 17.20 -7.18
C VAL A 118 -7.17 15.98 -6.48
N PHE A 119 -6.12 16.20 -5.73
CA PHE A 119 -5.52 15.20 -4.85
C PHE A 119 -6.09 15.38 -3.43
N TYR A 120 -5.57 14.62 -2.48
CA TYR A 120 -6.05 14.67 -1.10
C TYR A 120 -6.07 16.10 -0.53
N GLY A 121 -7.10 16.43 0.25
CA GLY A 121 -7.28 17.77 0.82
C GLY A 121 -7.62 18.85 -0.21
N GLY A 122 -7.96 18.48 -1.45
CA GLY A 122 -8.20 19.43 -2.54
C GLY A 122 -6.92 20.01 -3.14
N THR A 123 -5.77 19.37 -2.90
CA THR A 123 -4.47 19.82 -3.42
C THR A 123 -4.47 19.77 -4.96
N THR A 124 -3.97 20.82 -5.60
CA THR A 124 -3.95 20.92 -7.06
C THR A 124 -2.67 20.33 -7.68
N PRO A 125 -2.68 19.97 -8.98
CA PRO A 125 -1.47 19.57 -9.69
C PRO A 125 -0.35 20.63 -9.64
N GLU A 126 -0.70 21.92 -9.70
CA GLU A 126 0.25 23.03 -9.64
C GLU A 126 0.95 23.11 -8.29
N GLU A 127 0.22 22.88 -7.18
CA GLU A 127 0.80 22.76 -5.85
C GLU A 127 1.78 21.58 -5.75
N ILE A 128 1.52 20.46 -6.42
CA ILE A 128 2.40 19.28 -6.40
C ILE A 128 3.66 19.51 -7.25
N GLN A 129 3.53 20.19 -8.38
CA GLN A 129 4.64 20.52 -9.27
C GLN A 129 5.57 21.59 -8.71
N ASP A 130 5.07 22.46 -7.82
CA ASP A 130 5.90 23.40 -7.08
C ASP A 130 6.80 22.66 -6.07
N THR A 131 8.09 22.54 -6.41
CA THR A 131 9.08 21.87 -5.57
C THR A 131 9.29 22.49 -4.19
N SER A 132 8.87 23.75 -3.98
CA SER A 132 8.91 24.42 -2.67
C SER A 132 7.73 24.05 -1.78
N ASN A 133 6.67 23.47 -2.34
CA ASN A 133 5.48 23.07 -1.64
C ASN A 133 5.57 21.58 -1.24
N SER A 134 5.54 21.30 0.07
CA SER A 134 5.58 19.94 0.63
C SER A 134 4.23 19.43 1.14
N ARG A 135 3.13 20.16 0.91
CA ARG A 135 1.78 19.78 1.34
C ARG A 135 1.48 18.35 0.91
N ILE A 136 0.99 17.51 1.83
CA ILE A 136 0.63 16.10 1.60
C ILE A 136 1.76 15.19 1.04
N GLY A 137 3.02 15.62 1.08
CA GLY A 137 4.16 14.81 0.64
C GLY A 137 4.58 13.76 1.67
N ILE A 138 5.24 12.69 1.21
CA ILE A 138 5.58 11.53 2.05
C ILE A 138 6.52 11.85 3.23
N GLY A 139 7.25 12.98 3.17
CA GLY A 139 8.05 13.45 4.30
C GLY A 139 7.23 13.74 5.57
N HIS A 140 5.91 13.91 5.48
CA HIS A 140 5.06 13.93 6.68
C HIS A 140 5.02 12.57 7.39
N TRP A 141 5.03 11.47 6.63
CA TRP A 141 4.98 10.10 7.13
C TRP A 141 6.35 9.68 7.68
N ALA A 142 7.42 10.00 6.96
CA ALA A 142 8.80 9.64 7.31
C ALA A 142 9.25 10.16 8.71
N LYS A 143 8.64 11.24 9.21
CA LYS A 143 8.95 11.79 10.55
C LYS A 143 8.62 10.86 11.71
N LYS A 144 7.59 10.01 11.55
CA LYS A 144 7.18 9.04 12.58
C LYS A 144 7.23 7.60 12.09
N GLY A 145 7.44 7.40 10.79
CA GLY A 145 7.25 6.12 10.13
C GLY A 145 5.78 5.69 10.14
N ILE A 146 5.55 4.49 9.64
CA ILE A 146 4.28 3.79 9.72
C ILE A 146 4.52 2.61 10.66
N ALA A 147 3.95 2.69 11.86
CA ALA A 147 4.12 1.67 12.89
C ALA A 147 2.77 1.33 13.51
N GLY A 148 2.46 0.05 13.67
CA GLY A 148 1.15 -0.38 14.13
C GLY A 148 0.96 -1.89 14.03
N ARG A 149 -0.30 -2.33 14.14
CA ARG A 149 -0.65 -3.75 13.99
C ARG A 149 -0.94 -4.04 12.52
N GLY A 150 -0.21 -4.99 11.95
CA GLY A 150 -0.50 -5.57 10.64
C GLY A 150 -1.42 -6.77 10.75
N VAL A 151 -2.24 -6.98 9.72
CA VAL A 151 -3.12 -8.14 9.57
C VAL A 151 -2.96 -8.69 8.16
N LEU A 152 -2.69 -9.99 8.02
CA LEU A 152 -2.53 -10.63 6.71
C LEU A 152 -3.76 -11.48 6.35
N ILE A 153 -4.35 -11.20 5.19
CA ILE A 153 -5.25 -12.09 4.47
C ILE A 153 -4.45 -12.83 3.39
N ASP A 154 -4.16 -14.11 3.63
CA ASP A 154 -3.44 -14.98 2.67
C ASP A 154 -4.42 -15.63 1.69
N TYR A 155 -4.86 -14.84 0.71
CA TYR A 155 -5.76 -15.32 -0.35
C TYR A 155 -5.11 -16.39 -1.20
N LEU A 156 -3.84 -16.21 -1.59
CA LEU A 156 -3.16 -17.15 -2.48
C LEU A 156 -3.17 -18.58 -1.92
N SER A 157 -2.81 -18.79 -0.65
CA SER A 157 -2.82 -20.15 -0.09
C SER A 157 -4.21 -20.69 0.22
N TRP A 158 -5.20 -19.82 0.45
CA TRP A 158 -6.59 -20.26 0.53
C TRP A 158 -7.09 -20.72 -0.85
N ALA A 159 -6.81 -19.97 -1.91
CA ALA A 159 -7.16 -20.29 -3.29
C ALA A 159 -6.51 -21.61 -3.76
N GLU A 160 -5.22 -21.80 -3.47
CA GLU A 160 -4.49 -23.05 -3.77
C GLU A 160 -5.19 -24.27 -3.13
N LYS A 161 -5.62 -24.17 -1.86
CA LYS A 161 -6.36 -25.26 -1.16
C LYS A 161 -7.72 -25.55 -1.78
N LYS A 162 -8.36 -24.56 -2.39
CA LYS A 162 -9.65 -24.70 -3.08
C LYS A 162 -9.50 -25.15 -4.53
N GLY A 163 -8.27 -25.33 -5.03
CA GLY A 163 -7.99 -25.67 -6.42
C GLY A 163 -8.24 -24.51 -7.39
N ILE A 164 -8.21 -23.27 -6.90
CA ILE A 164 -8.34 -22.05 -7.72
C ILE A 164 -6.93 -21.67 -8.20
N THR A 165 -6.74 -21.65 -9.51
CA THR A 165 -5.51 -21.14 -10.13
C THR A 165 -5.52 -19.62 -10.09
N VAL A 166 -4.45 -19.03 -9.56
CA VAL A 166 -4.26 -17.58 -9.51
C VAL A 166 -3.10 -17.18 -10.42
N ASN A 167 -3.32 -16.17 -11.25
CA ASN A 167 -2.29 -15.47 -12.00
C ASN A 167 -2.38 -13.97 -11.64
N ALA A 168 -1.36 -13.43 -11.01
CA ALA A 168 -1.36 -12.05 -10.55
C ALA A 168 -1.31 -11.00 -11.68
N LEU A 169 -0.98 -11.42 -12.91
CA LEU A 169 -0.93 -10.59 -14.11
C LEU A 169 -2.11 -10.84 -15.07
N GLU A 170 -3.18 -11.42 -14.53
CA GLU A 170 -4.50 -11.48 -15.16
C GLU A 170 -5.51 -10.72 -14.32
N GLN A 171 -6.72 -10.48 -14.84
CA GLN A 171 -7.78 -9.74 -14.13
C GLN A 171 -8.48 -10.64 -13.10
N HIS A 172 -7.68 -11.30 -12.25
CA HIS A 172 -8.16 -12.20 -11.21
C HIS A 172 -8.71 -11.38 -10.03
N THR A 173 -9.96 -11.60 -9.69
CA THR A 173 -10.65 -10.80 -8.66
C THR A 173 -10.66 -11.54 -7.34
N VAL A 174 -10.06 -10.93 -6.32
CA VAL A 174 -10.27 -11.33 -4.92
C VAL A 174 -11.55 -10.69 -4.44
N SER A 175 -12.58 -11.50 -4.18
CA SER A 175 -13.85 -10.98 -3.67
C SER A 175 -13.74 -10.62 -2.18
N LEU A 176 -14.56 -9.66 -1.73
CA LEU A 176 -14.65 -9.37 -0.30
C LEU A 176 -15.14 -10.58 0.51
N ASP A 177 -16.01 -11.41 -0.07
CA ASP A 177 -16.51 -12.63 0.60
C ASP A 177 -15.40 -13.65 0.86
N ASP A 178 -14.46 -13.81 -0.07
CA ASP A 178 -13.31 -14.68 0.12
C ASP A 178 -12.39 -14.13 1.21
N ALA A 179 -12.09 -12.82 1.18
CA ALA A 179 -11.28 -12.16 2.21
C ALA A 179 -11.89 -12.30 3.61
N LEU A 180 -13.21 -12.10 3.75
CA LEU A 180 -13.93 -12.28 5.01
C LEU A 180 -14.04 -13.76 5.42
N THR A 181 -14.10 -14.68 4.47
CA THR A 181 -14.05 -16.12 4.74
C THR A 181 -12.70 -16.52 5.30
N ILE A 182 -11.61 -16.05 4.70
CA ILE A 182 -10.25 -16.27 5.22
C ILE A 182 -10.11 -15.68 6.61
N ALA A 183 -10.59 -14.45 6.84
CA ALA A 183 -10.55 -13.82 8.16
C ALA A 183 -11.26 -14.68 9.21
N ARG A 184 -12.44 -15.24 8.91
CA ARG A 184 -13.15 -16.16 9.81
C ARG A 184 -12.40 -17.46 10.04
N GLU A 185 -11.93 -18.12 8.98
CA GLU A 185 -11.17 -19.38 9.07
C GLU A 185 -9.85 -19.22 9.84
N CYS A 186 -9.25 -18.03 9.79
CA CYS A 186 -7.99 -17.68 10.47
C CYS A 186 -8.18 -16.98 11.82
N ASN A 187 -9.43 -16.85 12.30
CA ASN A 187 -9.80 -16.16 13.54
C ASN A 187 -9.22 -14.72 13.65
N ILE A 188 -9.27 -13.98 12.55
CA ILE A 188 -8.80 -12.61 12.45
C ILE A 188 -9.91 -11.66 12.89
N ASN A 189 -9.60 -10.82 13.87
CA ASN A 189 -10.47 -9.71 14.30
C ASN A 189 -9.78 -8.38 13.96
N PHE A 190 -10.34 -7.65 13.01
CA PHE A 190 -9.85 -6.32 12.63
C PHE A 190 -10.07 -5.32 13.77
N GLN A 191 -9.14 -4.38 13.93
CA GLN A 191 -9.26 -3.27 14.87
C GLN A 191 -8.88 -1.96 14.18
N LYS A 192 -9.38 -0.86 14.74
CA LYS A 192 -9.03 0.48 14.32
C LYS A 192 -7.50 0.68 14.35
N GLY A 193 -6.97 1.22 13.26
CA GLY A 193 -5.53 1.44 13.10
C GLY A 193 -4.77 0.26 12.51
N ASP A 194 -5.44 -0.85 12.19
CA ASP A 194 -4.80 -1.96 11.51
C ASP A 194 -4.23 -1.53 10.14
N ILE A 195 -3.11 -2.13 9.78
CA ILE A 195 -2.54 -2.08 8.43
C ILE A 195 -2.93 -3.39 7.76
N PHE A 196 -3.81 -3.31 6.76
CA PHE A 196 -4.36 -4.48 6.09
C PHE A 196 -3.42 -4.95 4.98
N PHE A 197 -3.02 -6.22 5.01
CA PHE A 197 -2.21 -6.85 3.96
C PHE A 197 -3.02 -7.92 3.24
N LEU A 198 -3.01 -7.89 1.91
CA LEU A 198 -3.60 -8.93 1.05
C LEU A 198 -2.50 -9.60 0.22
N ARG A 199 -2.33 -10.92 0.40
CA ARG A 199 -1.43 -11.72 -0.44
C ARG A 199 -2.20 -12.41 -1.56
N VAL A 200 -2.00 -11.95 -2.79
CA VAL A 200 -2.59 -12.47 -4.04
C VAL A 200 -1.63 -13.35 -4.85
N GLY A 201 -0.31 -13.17 -4.72
CA GLY A 201 0.70 -14.04 -5.34
C GLY A 201 1.46 -13.46 -6.53
N LEU A 202 1.80 -12.17 -6.52
CA LEU A 202 2.59 -11.57 -7.60
C LEU A 202 4.00 -12.14 -7.70
N THR A 203 4.72 -12.22 -6.58
CA THR A 203 6.12 -12.69 -6.54
C THR A 203 6.23 -14.07 -7.19
N LYS A 204 5.37 -15.02 -6.78
CA LYS A 204 5.26 -16.36 -7.40
C LYS A 204 4.91 -16.34 -8.88
N THR A 205 4.06 -15.40 -9.31
CA THR A 205 3.67 -15.27 -10.73
C THR A 205 4.87 -14.79 -11.54
N TRP A 206 5.53 -13.73 -11.07
CA TRP A 206 6.66 -13.09 -11.73
C TRP A 206 7.89 -14.00 -11.83
N GLU A 207 8.21 -14.74 -10.76
CA GLU A 207 9.36 -15.66 -10.73
C GLU A 207 9.23 -16.83 -11.70
N LYS A 208 8.01 -17.22 -12.08
CA LYS A 208 7.76 -18.29 -13.05
C LYS A 208 7.91 -17.83 -14.50
N MET A 209 7.90 -16.53 -14.75
CA MET A 209 7.99 -15.98 -16.09
C MET A 209 9.43 -15.95 -16.60
N ASN A 210 9.60 -16.25 -17.88
CA ASN A 210 10.87 -16.02 -18.57
C ASN A 210 11.02 -14.56 -19.02
N ASP A 211 12.20 -14.19 -19.53
CA ASP A 211 12.51 -12.80 -19.91
C ASP A 211 11.62 -12.27 -21.04
N ASP A 212 11.22 -13.11 -22.01
CA ASP A 212 10.35 -12.71 -23.12
C ASP A 212 8.92 -12.43 -22.62
N GLU A 213 8.43 -13.22 -21.67
CA GLU A 213 7.13 -13.00 -21.03
C GLU A 213 7.13 -11.71 -20.20
N LYS A 214 8.20 -11.46 -19.43
CA LYS A 214 8.38 -10.23 -18.64
C LYS A 214 8.47 -9.00 -19.55
N MET A 215 9.23 -9.09 -20.63
CA MET A 215 9.31 -8.04 -21.65
C MET A 215 7.94 -7.79 -22.28
N THR A 216 7.22 -8.85 -22.69
CA THR A 216 5.88 -8.75 -23.28
C THR A 216 4.91 -8.06 -22.33
N TYR A 217 4.91 -8.42 -21.05
CA TYR A 217 4.12 -7.78 -20.02
C TYR A 217 4.45 -6.28 -19.90
N SER A 218 5.75 -5.93 -19.83
CA SER A 218 6.19 -4.54 -19.65
C SER A 218 5.74 -3.59 -20.78
N LEU A 219 5.52 -4.13 -21.98
CA LEU A 219 5.10 -3.38 -23.17
C LEU A 219 3.58 -3.23 -23.29
N GLN A 220 2.79 -3.85 -22.40
CA GLN A 220 1.33 -3.75 -22.43
C GLN A 220 0.88 -2.33 -22.12
N ARG A 221 0.07 -1.75 -23.03
CA ARG A 221 -0.53 -0.43 -22.83
C ARG A 221 -1.59 -0.42 -21.71
N THR A 222 -2.30 -1.54 -21.58
CA THR A 222 -3.32 -1.75 -20.55
C THR A 222 -3.08 -3.15 -19.98
N PRO A 223 -2.18 -3.29 -18.99
CA PRO A 223 -1.96 -4.57 -18.35
C PRO A 223 -3.21 -5.02 -17.57
N LYS A 224 -3.23 -6.29 -17.17
CA LYS A 224 -4.22 -6.81 -16.24
C LYS A 224 -3.52 -7.18 -14.94
N HIS A 225 -4.14 -6.86 -13.81
CA HIS A 225 -3.59 -7.22 -12.50
C HIS A 225 -4.67 -7.84 -11.64
N ALA A 226 -4.27 -8.85 -10.88
CA ALA A 226 -5.09 -9.40 -9.83
C ALA A 226 -5.15 -8.42 -8.66
N GLY A 227 -6.26 -8.40 -7.95
CA GLY A 227 -6.38 -7.55 -6.77
C GLY A 227 -7.75 -7.66 -6.12
N LEU A 228 -7.98 -6.82 -5.11
CA LEU A 228 -9.28 -6.75 -4.45
C LEU A 228 -10.34 -6.18 -5.40
N GLU A 229 -11.56 -6.70 -5.35
CA GLU A 229 -12.68 -6.13 -6.10
C GLU A 229 -12.93 -4.65 -5.76
N GLN A 230 -13.46 -3.89 -6.73
CA GLN A 230 -14.04 -2.58 -6.48
C GLN A 230 -15.55 -2.68 -6.26
N SER A 231 -16.03 -2.21 -5.12
CA SER A 231 -17.46 -2.16 -4.80
C SER A 231 -17.72 -1.26 -3.59
N GLU A 232 -18.96 -0.78 -3.43
CA GLU A 232 -19.34 -0.04 -2.23
C GLU A 232 -19.13 -0.87 -0.95
N ARG A 233 -19.34 -2.20 -1.00
CA ARG A 233 -19.12 -3.06 0.17
C ARG A 233 -17.65 -3.11 0.59
N VAL A 234 -16.71 -3.05 -0.36
CA VAL A 234 -15.28 -2.92 -0.05
C VAL A 234 -14.99 -1.58 0.57
N LEU A 235 -15.50 -0.48 0.01
CA LEU A 235 -15.35 0.86 0.59
C LEU A 235 -15.88 0.93 2.03
N ARG A 236 -17.07 0.38 2.25
CA ARG A 236 -17.68 0.25 3.59
C ARG A 236 -16.81 -0.58 4.52
N PHE A 237 -16.31 -1.73 4.07
CA PHE A 237 -15.41 -2.57 4.86
C PHE A 237 -14.12 -1.83 5.25
N MET A 238 -13.49 -1.13 4.31
CA MET A 238 -12.27 -0.38 4.58
C MET A 238 -12.50 0.75 5.60
N TRP A 239 -13.61 1.48 5.43
CA TRP A 239 -13.94 2.59 6.31
C TRP A 239 -14.37 2.13 7.70
N ASP A 240 -15.30 1.18 7.81
CA ASP A 240 -15.87 0.72 9.09
C ASP A 240 -14.82 0.07 10.02
N ASN A 241 -13.73 -0.46 9.45
CA ASN A 241 -12.62 -1.00 10.24
C ASN A 241 -11.56 0.06 10.57
N HIS A 242 -11.65 1.28 9.99
CA HIS A 242 -10.69 2.36 10.14
C HIS A 242 -9.24 1.87 9.97
N PHE A 243 -8.93 1.22 8.85
CA PHE A 243 -7.54 0.87 8.55
C PHE A 243 -6.68 2.14 8.47
N ALA A 244 -5.44 2.04 8.95
CA ALA A 244 -4.48 3.14 8.87
C ALA A 244 -3.79 3.20 7.50
N ALA A 245 -3.65 2.04 6.86
CA ALA A 245 -3.12 1.85 5.51
C ALA A 245 -3.55 0.47 4.98
N VAL A 246 -3.48 0.28 3.66
CA VAL A 246 -3.71 -1.02 3.00
C VAL A 246 -2.51 -1.36 2.13
N ALA A 247 -2.15 -2.63 2.03
CA ALA A 247 -1.07 -3.08 1.19
C ALA A 247 -1.37 -4.46 0.56
N SER A 248 -0.76 -4.74 -0.57
CA SER A 248 -0.76 -6.07 -1.17
C SER A 248 0.59 -6.41 -1.80
N ASP A 249 0.77 -7.68 -2.13
CA ASP A 249 1.85 -8.10 -3.02
C ASP A 249 1.49 -7.87 -4.50
N ALA A 250 0.31 -7.35 -4.85
CA ALA A 250 -0.11 -7.13 -6.25
C ALA A 250 0.57 -5.91 -6.89
N ILE A 251 0.51 -5.81 -8.23
CA ILE A 251 0.96 -4.62 -8.97
C ILE A 251 0.07 -3.41 -8.67
N SER A 252 -1.24 -3.64 -8.55
CA SER A 252 -2.21 -2.67 -8.06
C SER A 252 -2.99 -3.28 -6.91
N PHE A 253 -3.28 -2.53 -5.84
CA PHE A 253 -4.02 -3.07 -4.70
C PHE A 253 -5.40 -3.66 -5.09
N GLU A 254 -6.10 -2.94 -5.96
CA GLU A 254 -7.36 -3.38 -6.57
C GLU A 254 -7.14 -4.11 -7.90
N VAL A 255 -8.13 -4.92 -8.29
CA VAL A 255 -8.13 -5.58 -9.59
C VAL A 255 -8.12 -4.55 -10.73
N PHE A 256 -7.29 -4.79 -11.75
CA PHE A 256 -7.14 -3.87 -12.88
C PHE A 256 -7.26 -4.62 -14.22
N PRO A 257 -7.92 -4.05 -15.26
CA PRO A 257 -8.71 -2.81 -15.26
C PRO A 257 -9.91 -2.85 -14.29
N PRO A 258 -10.44 -1.68 -13.87
CA PRO A 258 -11.53 -1.63 -12.91
C PRO A 258 -12.79 -2.29 -13.46
N LEU A 259 -13.43 -3.12 -12.63
CA LEU A 259 -14.70 -3.77 -12.96
C LEU A 259 -15.88 -2.81 -12.79
N GLN A 260 -15.79 -1.93 -11.78
CA GLN A 260 -16.77 -0.89 -11.48
C GLN A 260 -16.03 0.45 -11.30
N PRO A 261 -15.80 1.22 -12.38
CA PRO A 261 -14.96 2.43 -12.36
C PRO A 261 -15.40 3.52 -11.37
N GLU A 262 -16.67 3.54 -10.95
CA GLU A 262 -17.19 4.44 -9.93
C GLU A 262 -16.67 4.14 -8.50
N PHE A 263 -16.16 2.93 -8.29
CA PHE A 263 -15.61 2.44 -7.03
C PHE A 263 -14.09 2.24 -7.07
N ASP A 264 -13.41 2.90 -8.01
CA ASP A 264 -11.93 2.95 -8.10
C ASP A 264 -11.31 3.24 -6.71
N LEU A 265 -10.59 2.26 -6.15
CA LEU A 265 -10.08 2.35 -4.80
C LEU A 265 -8.96 3.39 -4.69
N HIS A 266 -8.14 3.59 -5.72
CA HIS A 266 -7.16 4.68 -5.72
C HIS A 266 -7.82 6.05 -5.53
N HIS A 267 -8.96 6.30 -6.18
CA HIS A 267 -9.74 7.53 -5.98
C HIS A 267 -10.23 7.68 -4.54
N HIS A 268 -10.92 6.66 -4.02
CA HIS A 268 -11.57 6.75 -2.71
C HIS A 268 -10.55 6.70 -1.56
N LEU A 269 -9.58 5.79 -1.62
CA LEU A 269 -8.63 5.57 -0.55
C LEU A 269 -7.59 6.70 -0.48
N LEU A 270 -6.85 6.98 -1.57
CA LEU A 270 -5.78 8.00 -1.53
C LEU A 270 -6.34 9.43 -1.52
N ALA A 271 -6.98 9.86 -2.61
CA ALA A 271 -7.44 11.25 -2.74
C ALA A 271 -8.67 11.54 -1.87
N GLY A 272 -9.56 10.57 -1.73
CA GLY A 272 -10.78 10.68 -0.95
C GLY A 272 -10.53 10.75 0.56
N TRP A 273 -9.92 9.70 1.11
CA TRP A 273 -9.83 9.49 2.56
C TRP A 273 -8.44 9.70 3.14
N GLY A 274 -7.41 9.79 2.29
CA GLY A 274 -6.03 9.90 2.73
C GLY A 274 -5.50 8.58 3.31
N LEU A 275 -6.02 7.45 2.85
CA LEU A 275 -5.58 6.11 3.21
C LEU A 275 -4.43 5.67 2.30
N PRO A 276 -3.21 5.47 2.83
CA PRO A 276 -2.07 5.01 2.05
C PRO A 276 -2.32 3.63 1.41
N ILE A 277 -1.81 3.46 0.20
CA ILE A 277 -1.84 2.20 -0.55
C ILE A 277 -0.40 1.68 -0.70
N GLY A 278 -0.20 0.41 -0.40
CA GLY A 278 1.05 -0.29 -0.56
C GLY A 278 0.95 -1.35 -1.66
N GLU A 279 1.93 -1.40 -2.55
CA GLU A 279 1.89 -2.29 -3.71
C GLU A 279 3.20 -3.07 -3.83
N MET A 280 3.13 -4.28 -4.38
CA MET A 280 4.24 -5.19 -4.64
C MET A 280 5.09 -5.51 -3.39
N PHE A 281 4.47 -5.59 -2.22
CA PHE A 281 5.16 -6.09 -1.02
C PHE A 281 5.54 -7.56 -1.19
N ASP A 282 6.70 -7.98 -0.68
CA ASP A 282 6.99 -9.41 -0.58
C ASP A 282 6.35 -9.98 0.68
N LEU A 283 5.33 -10.83 0.50
CA LEU A 283 4.55 -11.43 1.57
C LEU A 283 4.77 -12.94 1.70
N GLU A 284 5.72 -13.52 0.97
CA GLU A 284 5.93 -14.99 0.93
C GLU A 284 6.41 -15.53 2.28
N GLU A 285 7.51 -14.98 2.80
CA GLU A 285 8.06 -15.42 4.10
C GLU A 285 7.13 -15.02 5.26
N LEU A 286 6.47 -13.85 5.18
CA LEU A 286 5.45 -13.45 6.15
C LEU A 286 4.31 -14.48 6.24
N ALA A 287 3.77 -14.90 5.10
CA ALA A 287 2.72 -15.93 5.07
C ALA A 287 3.23 -17.27 5.65
N GLY A 288 4.50 -17.61 5.42
CA GLY A 288 5.16 -18.77 6.03
C GLY A 288 5.21 -18.70 7.56
N ILE A 289 5.65 -17.56 8.11
CA ILE A 289 5.70 -17.33 9.56
C ILE A 289 4.28 -17.37 10.15
N CYS A 290 3.30 -16.71 9.52
CA CYS A 290 1.90 -16.75 9.96
C CYS A 290 1.35 -18.18 10.07
N LYS A 291 1.64 -19.03 9.08
CA LYS A 291 1.23 -20.45 9.07
C LYS A 291 1.90 -21.25 10.19
N THR A 292 3.21 -21.06 10.38
CA THR A 292 3.97 -21.75 11.42
C THR A 292 3.47 -21.39 12.82
N LEU A 293 3.15 -20.11 13.05
CA LEU A 293 2.68 -19.62 14.35
C LEU A 293 1.16 -19.77 14.55
N GLY A 294 0.41 -20.06 13.49
CA GLY A 294 -1.06 -20.02 13.54
C GLY A 294 -1.60 -18.63 13.87
N ARG A 295 -0.84 -17.57 13.57
CA ARG A 295 -1.13 -16.18 13.95
C ARG A 295 -1.01 -15.27 12.73
N TRP A 296 -2.04 -14.51 12.44
CA TRP A 296 -2.15 -13.67 11.23
C TRP A 296 -2.06 -12.18 11.49
N THR A 297 -1.62 -11.83 12.70
CA THR A 297 -1.40 -10.45 13.15
C THR A 297 0.02 -10.31 13.71
N PHE A 298 0.63 -9.15 13.45
CA PHE A 298 2.03 -8.86 13.74
C PHE A 298 2.23 -7.35 13.95
N PHE A 299 3.35 -6.97 14.54
CA PHE A 299 3.75 -5.56 14.56
C PHE A 299 4.38 -5.22 13.22
N VAL A 300 4.03 -4.05 12.68
CA VAL A 300 4.60 -3.51 11.45
C VAL A 300 5.43 -2.30 11.79
N SER A 301 6.61 -2.22 11.20
CA SER A 301 7.43 -1.01 11.17
C SER A 301 7.85 -0.74 9.73
N SER A 302 7.51 0.43 9.22
CA SER A 302 7.88 0.91 7.89
C SER A 302 8.43 2.33 7.98
N SER A 303 9.55 2.57 7.32
CA SER A 303 10.26 3.86 7.35
C SER A 303 10.47 4.38 5.92
N PRO A 304 9.47 5.04 5.32
CA PRO A 304 9.60 5.68 4.03
C PRO A 304 10.76 6.69 3.98
N LEU A 305 11.31 6.93 2.78
CA LEU A 305 12.30 7.95 2.52
C LEU A 305 11.79 9.31 2.98
N ASN A 306 12.64 10.05 3.69
CA ASN A 306 12.33 11.39 4.17
C ASN A 306 12.48 12.43 3.05
N CYS A 307 11.62 12.33 2.04
CA CYS A 307 11.51 13.25 0.92
C CYS A 307 10.29 14.14 1.11
N ALA A 308 10.49 15.41 1.47
CA ALA A 308 9.43 16.33 1.87
C ALA A 308 8.29 16.44 0.84
N ASN A 309 8.64 16.50 -0.44
CA ASN A 309 7.71 16.64 -1.57
C ASN A 309 7.47 15.30 -2.30
N GLY A 310 7.97 14.18 -1.76
CA GLY A 310 7.89 12.87 -2.41
C GLY A 310 6.46 12.41 -2.65
N VAL A 311 6.24 11.82 -3.83
CA VAL A 311 4.95 11.28 -4.28
C VAL A 311 4.70 9.86 -3.74
N SER A 312 5.77 9.10 -3.56
CA SER A 312 5.78 7.74 -3.05
C SER A 312 7.15 7.45 -2.44
N SER A 313 7.33 6.24 -1.93
CA SER A 313 8.61 5.77 -1.38
C SER A 313 8.67 4.25 -1.40
N PRO A 314 9.87 3.64 -1.53
CA PRO A 314 10.06 2.27 -1.06
C PRO A 314 9.63 2.18 0.41
N PRO A 315 9.04 1.05 0.85
CA PRO A 315 8.37 1.03 2.13
C PRO A 315 9.35 0.85 3.29
N ASN A 316 10.51 0.22 3.06
CA ASN A 316 11.44 -0.19 4.12
C ASN A 316 10.67 -0.82 5.29
N CYS A 317 9.87 -1.83 4.95
CA CYS A 317 8.88 -2.42 5.84
C CYS A 317 9.35 -3.75 6.42
N MET A 318 9.01 -3.98 7.68
CA MET A 318 9.29 -5.20 8.42
C MET A 318 8.09 -5.57 9.28
N ALA A 319 7.78 -6.87 9.30
CA ALA A 319 6.87 -7.47 10.26
C ALA A 319 7.65 -8.12 11.41
N ILE A 320 7.13 -8.03 12.63
CA ILE A 320 7.74 -8.56 13.86
C ILE A 320 6.67 -9.29 14.67
N PHE A 321 6.98 -10.49 15.16
CA PHE A 321 6.05 -11.37 15.88
C PHE A 321 6.35 -11.56 17.37
#